data_AF-A0A8H2ZRL6-F1
#
_entry.id   AF-A0A8H2ZRL6-F1
#
_cell.length_a   1.000
_cell.length_b   1.000
_cell.length_c   1.000
_cell.angle_alpha   90.00
_cell.angle_beta   90.00
_cell.angle_gamma   90.00
#
_symmetry.space_group_name_H-M   'P 1'
#
loop_
_entity.id
_entity.type
_entity.pdbx_description
1 polymer ?
#
loop_
_entity_poly.entity_id
_entity_poly.type
_entity_poly.pdbx_seq_one_letter_code
_entity_poly.pdbx_strand_id
1 'polypeptide(L)'
;MVYLKNAVYAFAAHIFLGSPKNPLEDAASSSCTKTIPPDITIGQPKNISIISSNVTRSYLIVVPPLYTTQNLTPVIFSFHGGNRNASEQLTLDQISYPEFNNFSITIYPQGVKGKWEGDPGNTANDTQLVSDIIDSLNATYCVDSKRIWATGKSDGGGFCNTLACHPILSTKIAAFAPVSGAFYIDTQPCHPHNVTIPCSPGRSKIPMLEFHGGNDSTIHYEGQANRSGECIPSIPHWVREWALRDKLGLENVTTVLTNDTVIYNYGKGDEEGLVKHVFDRNLGHDWPSTVLNDDLIGHGEGPASFNATPIILDWFQKHILP
;
A
#
# COMPACT_ATOMS: atom_id res chain seq x y z
N MET A 1 27.96 -33.70 29.26
CA MET A 1 27.63 -34.96 28.56
C MET A 1 26.57 -34.63 27.52
N VAL A 2 26.95 -34.16 26.32
CA VAL A 2 27.24 -34.97 25.10
C VAL A 2 26.01 -35.84 24.77
N TYR A 3 25.24 -35.57 23.71
CA TYR A 3 25.63 -35.73 22.31
C TYR A 3 24.89 -34.81 21.33
N LEU A 4 25.68 -34.09 20.51
CA LEU A 4 25.35 -33.71 19.13
C LEU A 4 25.25 -34.99 18.27
N LYS A 5 24.35 -35.00 17.27
CA LYS A 5 24.57 -35.74 16.03
C LYS A 5 24.22 -34.89 14.81
N ASN A 6 25.25 -34.72 13.99
CA ASN A 6 25.28 -34.12 12.68
C ASN A 6 24.42 -34.88 11.67
N ALA A 7 23.92 -34.17 10.67
CA ALA A 7 23.79 -34.69 9.31
C ALA A 7 24.32 -33.64 8.33
N VAL A 8 25.49 -33.94 7.76
CA VAL A 8 26.16 -33.29 6.64
C VAL A 8 25.84 -34.10 5.40
N TYR A 9 25.44 -33.48 4.29
CA TYR A 9 25.65 -33.86 2.86
C TYR A 9 24.95 -32.78 2.01
N ALA A 10 25.44 -32.24 0.90
CA ALA A 10 26.68 -32.35 0.16
C ALA A 10 26.78 -31.11 -0.78
N PHE A 11 27.99 -30.58 -0.95
CA PHE A 11 28.34 -29.59 -1.97
C PHE A 11 28.78 -30.34 -3.23
N ALA A 12 28.21 -30.05 -4.40
CA ALA A 12 28.87 -30.27 -5.70
C ALA A 12 28.22 -29.38 -6.79
N ALA A 13 29.10 -28.84 -7.63
CA ALA A 13 28.87 -27.71 -8.52
C ALA A 13 28.10 -28.04 -9.81
N HIS A 14 27.45 -27.03 -10.38
CA HIS A 14 27.31 -26.86 -11.84
C HIS A 14 27.68 -25.41 -12.20
N ILE A 15 28.69 -25.28 -13.06
CA ILE A 15 29.18 -24.01 -13.61
C ILE A 15 28.59 -23.84 -15.02
N PHE A 16 28.36 -22.58 -15.40
CA PHE A 16 28.13 -22.01 -16.74
C PHE A 16 26.70 -22.02 -17.29
N LEU A 17 25.93 -21.01 -16.88
CA LEU A 17 25.15 -20.17 -17.80
C LEU A 17 25.38 -18.71 -17.42
N GLY A 18 25.57 -17.86 -18.42
CA GLY A 18 26.16 -16.52 -18.29
C GLY A 18 25.46 -15.63 -17.27
N SER A 19 26.28 -14.85 -16.55
CA SER A 19 25.83 -13.79 -15.66
C SER A 19 24.78 -12.93 -16.38
N PRO A 20 23.58 -12.72 -15.80
CA PRO A 20 22.71 -11.68 -16.32
C PRO A 20 23.48 -10.36 -16.21
N LYS A 21 23.71 -9.70 -17.35
CA LYS A 21 24.22 -8.33 -17.36
C LYS A 21 23.22 -7.50 -16.57
N ASN A 22 23.66 -7.06 -15.39
CA ASN A 22 22.93 -6.13 -14.55
C ASN A 22 22.63 -4.88 -15.39
N PRO A 23 21.37 -4.47 -15.62
CA PRO A 23 21.08 -3.24 -16.36
C PRO A 23 21.38 -1.95 -15.57
N LEU A 24 22.21 -2.02 -14.53
CA LEU A 24 22.50 -0.90 -13.62
C LEU A 24 23.71 -0.05 -14.04
N GLU A 25 24.32 -0.33 -15.18
CA GLU A 25 25.37 0.52 -15.76
C GLU A 25 24.80 1.36 -16.92
N ASP A 26 23.98 2.36 -16.58
CA ASP A 26 24.06 3.70 -17.21
C ASP A 26 22.93 4.59 -16.67
N ALA A 27 23.17 5.17 -15.49
CA ALA A 27 22.65 6.49 -15.15
C ALA A 27 23.75 7.17 -14.35
N ALA A 28 24.33 8.24 -14.90
CA ALA A 28 25.27 9.08 -14.19
C ALA A 28 24.69 9.45 -12.83
N SER A 29 25.27 8.87 -11.77
CA SER A 29 24.95 9.14 -10.37
C SER A 29 25.19 10.63 -10.10
N SER A 30 24.13 11.43 -10.14
CA SER A 30 24.08 12.60 -9.29
C SER A 30 23.94 12.07 -7.88
N SER A 31 25.07 11.85 -7.20
CA SER A 31 25.08 11.52 -5.79
C SER A 31 24.24 12.57 -5.08
N CYS A 32 23.14 12.16 -4.46
CA CYS A 32 22.43 13.06 -3.57
C CYS A 32 23.34 13.40 -2.38
N THR A 33 23.19 14.58 -1.79
CA THR A 33 24.10 15.03 -0.71
C THR A 33 23.33 15.36 0.57
N LYS A 34 22.09 14.88 0.70
CA LYS A 34 21.21 15.17 1.83
C LYS A 34 21.43 14.17 2.96
N THR A 35 22.17 14.60 3.96
CA THR A 35 22.38 13.85 5.20
C THR A 35 21.10 13.76 6.02
N ILE A 36 20.94 12.66 6.75
CA ILE A 36 19.82 12.48 7.68
C ILE A 36 19.83 13.62 8.73
N PRO A 37 18.68 14.24 9.04
CA PRO A 37 18.57 15.21 10.12
C PRO A 37 19.07 14.64 11.46
N PRO A 38 19.80 15.41 12.30
CA PRO A 38 20.41 14.90 13.53
C PRO A 38 19.44 14.28 14.54
N ASP A 39 18.16 14.64 14.48
CA ASP A 39 17.11 14.20 15.39
C ASP A 39 16.31 13.00 14.87
N ILE A 40 16.74 12.41 13.75
CA ILE A 40 16.21 11.18 13.16
C ILE A 40 17.14 10.01 13.51
N THR A 41 16.55 8.96 14.09
CA THR A 41 17.25 7.69 14.33
C THR A 41 16.80 6.68 13.29
N ILE A 42 17.75 6.07 12.57
CA ILE A 42 17.48 5.04 11.56
C ILE A 42 16.66 3.89 12.17
N GLY A 43 15.62 3.46 11.46
CA GLY A 43 14.75 2.35 11.85
C GLY A 43 13.83 2.66 13.04
N GLN A 44 13.78 3.89 13.52
CA GLN A 44 12.89 4.31 14.62
C GLN A 44 11.87 5.34 14.14
N PRO A 45 10.60 5.26 14.58
CA PRO A 45 9.60 6.24 14.23
C PRO A 45 9.90 7.58 14.87
N LYS A 46 9.79 8.64 14.07
CA LYS A 46 9.83 10.03 14.53
C LYS A 46 8.56 10.74 14.12
N ASN A 47 7.89 11.40 15.06
CA ASN A 47 6.78 12.28 14.75
C ASN A 47 7.29 13.62 14.22
N ILE A 48 6.75 14.06 13.09
CA ILE A 48 7.05 15.33 12.44
C ILE A 48 5.76 16.16 12.34
N SER A 49 5.86 17.43 12.70
CA SER A 49 4.78 18.41 12.48
C SER A 49 5.01 19.15 11.16
N ILE A 50 3.95 19.40 10.41
CA ILE A 50 3.97 20.14 9.14
C ILE A 50 2.76 21.07 9.08
N ILE A 51 2.92 22.25 8.48
CA ILE A 51 1.78 23.13 8.17
C ILE A 51 1.28 22.74 6.78
N SER A 52 0.02 22.32 6.69
CA SER A 52 -0.64 21.96 5.43
C SER A 52 -2.04 22.59 5.40
N SER A 53 -2.40 23.24 4.30
CA SER A 53 -3.64 24.03 4.19
C SER A 53 -3.86 25.01 5.36
N ASN A 54 -2.79 25.65 5.85
CA ASN A 54 -2.78 26.54 7.03
C ASN A 54 -3.19 25.88 8.36
N VAL A 55 -3.15 24.54 8.43
CA VAL A 55 -3.43 23.76 9.64
C VAL A 55 -2.18 22.98 10.02
N THR A 56 -1.89 22.89 11.32
CA THR A 56 -0.84 21.99 11.83
C THR A 56 -1.30 20.55 11.70
N ARG A 57 -0.57 19.78 10.90
CA ARG A 57 -0.72 18.34 10.69
C ARG A 57 0.52 17.62 11.19
N SER A 58 0.46 16.30 11.27
CA SER A 58 1.61 15.47 11.65
C SER A 58 1.66 14.14 10.92
N TYR A 59 2.83 13.53 10.91
CA TYR A 59 3.07 12.19 10.39
C TYR A 59 4.23 11.54 11.15
N LEU A 60 4.24 10.21 11.22
CA LEU A 60 5.44 9.47 11.60
C LEU A 60 6.28 9.23 10.34
N ILE A 61 7.60 9.36 10.48
CA ILE A 61 8.58 8.93 9.49
C ILE A 61 9.46 7.85 10.09
N VAL A 62 9.74 6.81 9.30
CA VAL A 62 10.77 5.80 9.59
C VAL A 62 11.76 5.80 8.44
N VAL A 63 13.01 6.18 8.72
CA VAL A 63 14.10 6.14 7.72
C VAL A 63 14.76 4.76 7.74
N PRO A 64 14.94 4.09 6.59
CA PRO A 64 15.34 2.69 6.56
C PRO A 64 16.84 2.50 6.86
N PRO A 65 17.25 1.32 7.34
CA PRO A 65 18.64 0.93 7.53
C PRO A 65 19.60 1.21 6.37
N LEU A 66 19.15 1.07 5.11
CA LEU A 66 19.99 1.27 3.92
C LEU A 66 19.92 2.69 3.35
N TYR A 67 19.35 3.66 4.07
CA TYR A 67 19.43 5.06 3.63
C TYR A 67 20.88 5.51 3.53
N THR A 68 21.25 6.07 2.38
CA THR A 68 22.58 6.64 2.14
C THR A 68 22.43 7.97 1.40
N THR A 69 23.46 8.80 1.45
CA THR A 69 23.45 10.02 0.63
C THR A 69 23.67 9.70 -0.85
N GLN A 70 24.38 8.61 -1.18
CA GLN A 70 24.78 8.32 -2.55
C GLN A 70 23.63 7.85 -3.46
N ASN A 71 22.55 7.29 -2.90
CA ASN A 71 21.48 6.66 -3.65
C ASN A 71 20.11 7.31 -3.37
N LEU A 72 19.24 7.32 -4.38
CA LEU A 72 17.84 7.70 -4.21
C LEU A 72 17.07 6.59 -3.47
N THR A 73 16.28 7.00 -2.50
CA THR A 73 15.55 6.17 -1.56
C THR A 73 14.04 6.26 -1.86
N PRO A 74 13.37 5.14 -2.13
CA PRO A 74 11.92 5.10 -2.30
C PRO A 74 11.13 5.57 -1.07
N VAL A 75 9.84 5.86 -1.28
CA VAL A 75 8.92 6.27 -0.22
C VAL A 75 7.65 5.41 -0.26
N ILE A 76 7.20 4.93 0.91
CA ILE A 76 5.90 4.29 1.08
C ILE A 76 5.05 5.13 2.02
N PHE A 77 3.86 5.51 1.58
CA PHE A 77 2.81 6.04 2.45
C PHE A 77 1.92 4.91 2.94
N SER A 78 1.66 4.85 4.24
CA SER A 78 0.71 3.92 4.85
C SER A 78 -0.32 4.65 5.71
N PHE A 79 -1.60 4.50 5.38
CA PHE A 79 -2.70 5.26 5.97
C PHE A 79 -3.51 4.39 6.95
N HIS A 80 -3.73 4.91 8.16
CA HIS A 80 -4.46 4.22 9.22
C HIS A 80 -5.95 4.03 8.90
N GLY A 81 -6.59 3.00 9.48
CA GLY A 81 -8.04 2.84 9.41
C GLY A 81 -8.83 3.92 10.16
N GLY A 82 -10.14 3.98 9.93
CA GLY A 82 -11.01 4.97 10.57
C GLY A 82 -11.01 4.84 12.10
N ASN A 83 -11.01 5.97 12.79
CA ASN A 83 -10.89 6.09 14.25
C ASN A 83 -9.58 5.54 14.85
N ARG A 84 -8.56 5.27 14.02
CA ARG A 84 -7.20 4.90 14.44
C ARG A 84 -6.22 6.06 14.27
N ASN A 85 -4.94 5.78 14.53
CA ASN A 85 -3.85 6.76 14.41
C ASN A 85 -2.60 6.19 13.74
N ALA A 86 -1.64 7.06 13.43
CA ALA A 86 -0.41 6.72 12.71
C ALA A 86 0.43 5.63 13.41
N SER A 87 0.50 5.64 14.75
CA SER A 87 1.25 4.63 15.51
C SER A 87 0.58 3.26 15.43
N GLU A 88 -0.75 3.22 15.49
CA GLU A 88 -1.51 1.97 15.35
C GLU A 88 -1.36 1.36 13.95
N GLN A 89 -1.29 2.18 12.89
CA GLN A 89 -1.03 1.67 11.54
C GLN A 89 0.38 1.11 11.41
N LEU A 90 1.38 1.78 11.99
CA LEU A 90 2.76 1.30 12.00
C LEU A 90 2.90 -0.07 12.66
N THR A 91 2.22 -0.31 13.78
CA THR A 91 2.26 -1.61 14.46
C THR A 91 1.41 -2.67 13.75
N LEU A 92 0.32 -2.25 13.11
CA LEU A 92 -0.57 -3.15 12.37
C LEU A 92 0.09 -3.73 11.12
N ASP A 93 0.67 -2.87 10.27
CA ASP A 93 1.20 -3.29 8.97
C ASP A 93 2.67 -3.75 8.99
N GLN A 94 3.45 -3.28 9.96
CA GLN A 94 4.88 -3.60 10.11
C GLN A 94 5.70 -3.26 8.85
N ILE A 95 5.20 -2.44 7.94
CA ILE A 95 5.86 -2.09 6.66
C ILE A 95 7.20 -1.41 6.89
N SER A 96 7.37 -0.71 8.01
CA SER A 96 8.62 -0.04 8.36
C SER A 96 9.58 -0.90 9.17
N TYR A 97 9.22 -2.15 9.48
CA TYR A 97 10.04 -3.02 10.31
C TYR A 97 11.22 -3.58 9.49
N PRO A 98 12.46 -3.57 10.03
CA PRO A 98 13.66 -3.93 9.28
C PRO A 98 13.68 -5.34 8.69
N GLU A 99 12.91 -6.29 9.25
CA GLU A 99 12.76 -7.65 8.70
C GLU A 99 12.03 -7.67 7.35
N PHE A 100 11.18 -6.67 7.07
CA PHE A 100 10.43 -6.56 5.83
C PHE A 100 11.02 -5.47 4.92
N ASN A 101 11.35 -4.31 5.48
CA ASN A 101 11.73 -3.13 4.74
C ASN A 101 12.99 -2.50 5.30
N ASN A 102 14.09 -2.67 4.57
CA ASN A 102 15.35 -2.02 4.86
C ASN A 102 15.74 -0.96 3.82
N PHE A 103 14.86 -0.63 2.87
CA PHE A 103 15.23 0.09 1.65
C PHE A 103 14.41 1.35 1.36
N SER A 104 13.23 1.55 1.96
CA SER A 104 12.36 2.69 1.69
C SER A 104 12.03 3.50 2.94
N ILE A 105 11.87 4.82 2.78
CA ILE A 105 11.32 5.68 3.82
C ILE A 105 9.83 5.38 3.95
N THR A 106 9.37 5.03 5.14
CA THR A 106 7.94 4.83 5.39
C THR A 106 7.35 6.03 6.10
N ILE A 107 6.22 6.49 5.61
CA ILE A 107 5.46 7.62 6.13
C ILE A 107 4.11 7.10 6.61
N TYR A 108 3.75 7.43 7.84
CA TYR A 108 2.44 7.19 8.42
C TYR A 108 1.77 8.53 8.77
N PRO A 109 1.00 9.13 7.85
CA PRO A 109 0.34 10.40 8.14
C PRO A 109 -0.77 10.25 9.18
N GLN A 110 -1.09 11.35 9.87
CA GLN A 110 -2.19 11.39 10.83
C GLN A 110 -3.43 12.07 10.23
N GLY A 111 -4.51 11.31 10.07
CA GLY A 111 -5.81 11.80 9.64
C GLY A 111 -6.45 12.71 10.68
N VAL A 112 -7.25 13.69 10.23
CA VAL A 112 -7.96 14.62 11.13
C VAL A 112 -9.09 13.87 11.82
N LYS A 113 -9.13 13.94 13.17
CA LYS A 113 -10.10 13.18 13.99
C LYS A 113 -10.10 11.66 13.67
N GLY A 114 -8.95 11.13 13.23
CA GLY A 114 -8.80 9.71 12.89
C GLY A 114 -9.50 9.31 11.59
N LYS A 115 -9.73 10.23 10.66
CA LYS A 115 -10.40 9.98 9.37
C LYS A 115 -9.64 10.61 8.19
N TRP A 116 -9.94 10.13 6.99
CA TRP A 116 -9.35 10.60 5.73
C TRP A 116 -10.36 11.29 4.80
N GLU A 117 -9.85 12.11 3.89
CA GLU A 117 -10.61 12.65 2.76
C GLU A 117 -11.26 11.52 1.96
N GLY A 118 -12.59 11.58 1.81
CA GLY A 118 -13.40 10.50 1.24
C GLY A 118 -14.25 9.76 2.28
N ASP A 119 -13.94 9.85 3.59
CA ASP A 119 -14.86 9.39 4.64
C ASP A 119 -16.06 10.34 4.76
N PRO A 120 -17.30 9.83 4.89
CA PRO A 120 -18.50 10.63 4.99
C PRO A 120 -18.44 11.70 6.08
N GLY A 121 -18.62 12.96 5.67
CA GLY A 121 -18.60 14.12 6.56
C GLY A 121 -17.21 14.60 6.98
N ASN A 122 -16.13 14.01 6.49
CA ASN A 122 -14.79 14.58 6.64
C ASN A 122 -14.47 15.56 5.52
N THR A 123 -13.93 16.73 5.89
CA THR A 123 -13.61 17.83 4.97
C THR A 123 -12.14 18.23 5.00
N ALA A 124 -11.31 17.43 5.67
CA ALA A 124 -9.87 17.63 5.66
C ALA A 124 -9.31 17.48 4.24
N ASN A 125 -8.39 18.37 3.85
CA ASN A 125 -7.68 18.27 2.59
C ASN A 125 -6.42 17.41 2.79
N ASP A 126 -6.62 16.09 2.78
CA ASP A 126 -5.55 15.13 3.02
C ASP A 126 -4.71 14.87 1.76
N THR A 127 -5.28 15.08 0.58
CA THR A 127 -4.54 15.09 -0.68
C THR A 127 -3.46 16.17 -0.69
N GLN A 128 -3.76 17.38 -0.22
CA GLN A 128 -2.76 18.44 -0.03
C GLN A 128 -1.70 18.05 1.01
N LEU A 129 -2.08 17.40 2.12
CA LEU A 129 -1.12 16.91 3.11
C LEU A 129 -0.12 15.95 2.47
N VAL A 130 -0.58 15.00 1.65
CA VAL A 130 0.33 14.07 0.95
C VAL A 130 1.27 14.83 0.01
N SER A 131 0.78 15.82 -0.74
CA SER A 131 1.65 16.64 -1.59
C SER A 131 2.70 17.42 -0.78
N ASP A 132 2.31 18.03 0.33
CA ASP A 132 3.20 18.81 1.19
C ASP A 132 4.27 17.92 1.86
N ILE A 133 3.91 16.69 2.24
CA ILE A 133 4.87 15.71 2.76
C ILE A 133 5.85 15.30 1.65
N ILE A 134 5.39 15.00 0.43
CA ILE A 134 6.28 14.66 -0.69
C ILE A 134 7.28 15.80 -0.93
N ASP A 135 6.83 17.05 -0.93
CA ASP A 135 7.69 18.21 -1.16
C ASP A 135 8.68 18.42 0.00
N SER A 136 8.25 18.23 1.25
CA SER A 136 9.11 18.26 2.44
C SER A 136 10.19 17.17 2.42
N LEU A 137 9.82 15.94 2.03
CA LEU A 137 10.76 14.83 1.90
C LEU A 137 11.75 15.09 0.76
N ASN A 138 11.27 15.58 -0.38
CA ASN A 138 12.13 15.97 -1.49
C ASN A 138 13.09 17.10 -1.12
N ALA A 139 12.76 17.99 -0.19
CA ALA A 139 13.68 19.01 0.29
C ALA A 139 14.74 18.42 1.25
N THR A 140 14.36 17.44 2.06
CA THR A 140 15.14 16.98 3.23
C THR A 140 15.96 15.72 2.97
N TYR A 141 15.47 14.81 2.12
CA TYR A 141 16.06 13.49 1.89
C TYR A 141 16.39 13.24 0.42
N CYS A 142 17.20 12.21 0.18
CA CYS A 142 17.48 11.67 -1.14
C CYS A 142 16.33 10.80 -1.64
N VAL A 143 15.19 11.42 -1.95
CA VAL A 143 13.98 10.70 -2.39
C VAL A 143 14.08 10.27 -3.85
N ASP A 144 13.67 9.04 -4.13
CA ASP A 144 13.37 8.59 -5.49
C ASP A 144 11.92 8.94 -5.85
N SER A 145 11.76 10.01 -6.64
CA SER A 145 10.44 10.48 -7.04
C SER A 145 9.69 9.54 -8.00
N LYS A 146 10.37 8.55 -8.60
CA LYS A 146 9.73 7.52 -9.42
C LYS A 146 9.23 6.33 -8.60
N ARG A 147 9.66 6.21 -7.34
CA ARG A 147 9.35 5.10 -6.43
C ARG A 147 8.68 5.60 -5.16
N ILE A 148 7.51 6.23 -5.35
CA ILE A 148 6.60 6.61 -4.28
C ILE A 148 5.36 5.73 -4.38
N TRP A 149 4.97 5.08 -3.29
CA TRP A 149 3.85 4.15 -3.26
C TRP A 149 2.90 4.44 -2.12
N ALA A 150 1.68 3.90 -2.19
CA ALA A 150 0.64 4.12 -1.19
C ALA A 150 -0.12 2.83 -0.85
N THR A 151 -0.34 2.61 0.44
CA THR A 151 -1.19 1.55 1.00
C THR A 151 -1.93 2.10 2.21
N GLY A 152 -2.89 1.35 2.72
CA GLY A 152 -3.64 1.71 3.89
C GLY A 152 -4.76 0.73 4.14
N LYS A 153 -5.27 0.75 5.38
CA LYS A 153 -6.32 -0.18 5.83
C LYS A 153 -7.66 0.53 5.94
N SER A 154 -8.76 -0.11 5.57
CA SER A 154 -10.12 0.41 5.81
C SER A 154 -10.32 1.80 5.19
N ASP A 155 -10.64 2.82 6.00
CA ASP A 155 -10.68 4.23 5.58
C ASP A 155 -9.39 4.68 4.87
N GLY A 156 -8.21 4.28 5.35
CA GLY A 156 -6.92 4.55 4.69
C GLY A 156 -6.75 3.82 3.36
N GLY A 157 -7.38 2.65 3.21
CA GLY A 157 -7.49 1.95 1.93
C GLY A 157 -8.42 2.68 0.95
N GLY A 158 -9.53 3.23 1.45
CA GLY A 158 -10.38 4.15 0.71
C GLY A 158 -9.62 5.39 0.24
N PHE A 159 -8.80 5.97 1.12
CA PHE A 159 -7.97 7.13 0.77
C PHE A 159 -6.92 6.82 -0.30
N CYS A 160 -6.41 5.59 -0.39
CA CYS A 160 -5.58 5.17 -1.52
C CYS A 160 -6.31 5.32 -2.86
N ASN A 161 -7.61 5.03 -2.92
CA ASN A 161 -8.42 5.27 -4.11
C ASN A 161 -8.57 6.77 -4.41
N THR A 162 -8.78 7.60 -3.38
CA THR A 162 -8.81 9.07 -3.52
C THR A 162 -7.51 9.58 -4.16
N LEU A 163 -6.35 9.12 -3.67
CA LEU A 163 -5.04 9.48 -4.21
C LEU A 163 -4.84 8.99 -5.65
N ALA A 164 -5.25 7.75 -5.94
CA ALA A 164 -5.16 7.16 -7.27
C ALA A 164 -6.07 7.87 -8.28
N CYS A 165 -7.21 8.40 -7.85
CA CYS A 165 -8.13 9.16 -8.69
C CYS A 165 -7.80 10.65 -8.79
N HIS A 166 -6.88 11.16 -7.97
CA HIS A 166 -6.53 12.58 -7.97
C HIS A 166 -5.63 12.94 -9.17
N PRO A 167 -5.94 13.97 -9.97
CA PRO A 167 -5.21 14.31 -11.20
C PRO A 167 -3.70 14.51 -11.00
N ILE A 168 -3.29 15.16 -9.91
CA ILE A 168 -1.86 15.42 -9.63
C ILE A 168 -1.19 14.22 -8.94
N LEU A 169 -1.72 13.75 -7.80
CA LEU A 169 -1.06 12.71 -6.99
C LEU A 169 -0.95 11.36 -7.71
N SER A 170 -1.90 11.02 -8.58
CA SER A 170 -1.77 9.84 -9.45
C SER A 170 -0.54 9.89 -10.36
N THR A 171 -0.02 11.07 -10.70
CA THR A 171 1.23 11.22 -11.48
C THR A 171 2.49 11.22 -10.62
N LYS A 172 2.36 11.32 -9.29
CA LYS A 172 3.45 11.28 -8.31
C LYS A 172 3.59 9.93 -7.58
N ILE A 173 2.54 9.09 -7.58
CA ILE A 173 2.52 7.80 -6.89
C ILE A 173 2.51 6.68 -7.94
N ALA A 174 3.51 5.80 -7.87
CA ALA A 174 3.79 4.74 -8.83
C ALA A 174 2.79 3.58 -8.76
N ALA A 175 2.37 3.17 -7.56
CA ALA A 175 1.45 2.06 -7.36
C ALA A 175 0.72 2.16 -6.01
N PHE A 176 -0.43 1.48 -5.96
CA PHE A 176 -1.34 1.48 -4.82
C PHE A 176 -1.62 0.05 -4.36
N ALA A 177 -1.77 -0.14 -3.05
CA ALA A 177 -2.14 -1.44 -2.48
C ALA A 177 -3.11 -1.31 -1.29
N PRO A 178 -4.39 -0.95 -1.51
CA PRO A 178 -5.37 -0.82 -0.43
C PRO A 178 -5.71 -2.19 0.19
N VAL A 179 -5.95 -2.20 1.51
CA VAL A 179 -6.34 -3.39 2.28
C VAL A 179 -7.70 -3.15 2.95
N SER A 180 -8.67 -4.00 2.67
CA SER A 180 -10.05 -3.91 3.16
C SER A 180 -10.66 -2.51 2.95
N GLY A 181 -10.47 -1.92 1.78
CA GLY A 181 -10.66 -0.49 1.55
C GLY A 181 -12.11 -0.02 1.62
N ALA A 182 -12.37 1.06 2.37
CA ALA A 182 -13.69 1.70 2.44
C ALA A 182 -13.87 2.69 1.28
N PHE A 183 -14.31 2.21 0.11
CA PHE A 183 -14.46 3.00 -1.11
C PHE A 183 -15.80 3.75 -1.17
N TYR A 184 -16.00 4.70 -0.27
CA TYR A 184 -17.24 5.50 -0.18
C TYR A 184 -17.54 6.27 -1.48
N ILE A 185 -18.81 6.22 -1.89
CA ILE A 185 -19.36 6.96 -3.03
C ILE A 185 -20.61 7.72 -2.56
N ASP A 186 -20.56 9.05 -2.66
CA ASP A 186 -21.67 9.95 -2.33
C ASP A 186 -22.79 9.84 -3.37
N THR A 187 -23.61 8.81 -3.24
CA THR A 187 -24.76 8.58 -4.11
C THR A 187 -25.82 7.71 -3.46
N GLN A 188 -27.10 8.07 -3.67
CA GLN A 188 -28.27 7.29 -3.29
C GLN A 188 -29.37 7.41 -4.37
N PRO A 189 -30.11 6.32 -4.69
CA PRO A 189 -29.97 4.97 -4.15
C PRO A 189 -28.66 4.29 -4.58
N CYS A 190 -28.07 3.51 -3.68
CA CYS A 190 -26.87 2.73 -3.99
C CYS A 190 -27.21 1.39 -4.63
N HIS A 191 -26.49 1.08 -5.72
CA HIS A 191 -26.45 -0.23 -6.33
C HIS A 191 -25.00 -0.74 -6.34
N PRO A 192 -24.55 -1.46 -5.29
CA PRO A 192 -23.13 -1.76 -5.08
C PRO A 192 -22.40 -2.44 -6.25
N HIS A 193 -23.13 -3.21 -7.06
CA HIS A 193 -22.55 -3.99 -8.17
C HIS A 193 -22.41 -3.22 -9.48
N ASN A 194 -22.92 -1.99 -9.58
CA ASN A 194 -22.87 -1.18 -10.79
C ASN A 194 -22.87 0.35 -10.54
N VAL A 195 -22.66 0.78 -9.30
CA VAL A 195 -22.55 2.21 -8.96
C VAL A 195 -21.42 2.84 -9.75
N THR A 196 -21.65 4.03 -10.32
CA THR A 196 -20.59 4.79 -10.97
C THR A 196 -19.57 5.23 -9.92
N ILE A 197 -18.28 4.91 -10.14
CA ILE A 197 -17.18 5.29 -9.26
C ILE A 197 -16.47 6.52 -9.84
N PRO A 198 -16.67 7.74 -9.30
CA PRO A 198 -16.02 8.95 -9.80
C PRO A 198 -14.50 8.84 -9.65
N CYS A 199 -13.78 9.05 -10.75
CA CYS A 199 -12.32 8.94 -10.74
C CYS A 199 -11.73 9.67 -11.96
N SER A 200 -10.72 10.51 -11.73
CA SER A 200 -10.10 11.32 -12.81
C SER A 200 -8.58 11.39 -12.66
N PRO A 201 -7.87 10.25 -12.78
CA PRO A 201 -6.42 10.22 -12.67
C PRO A 201 -5.75 11.06 -13.77
N GLY A 202 -4.57 11.62 -13.47
CA GLY A 202 -3.76 12.38 -14.43
C GLY A 202 -2.84 11.51 -15.29
N ARG A 203 -2.84 10.20 -15.07
CA ARG A 203 -2.17 9.21 -15.94
C ARG A 203 -3.03 7.96 -16.08
N SER A 204 -2.75 7.20 -17.14
CA SER A 204 -3.26 5.84 -17.28
C SER A 204 -2.27 4.82 -16.72
N LYS A 205 -2.69 3.56 -16.71
CA LYS A 205 -1.92 2.40 -16.29
C LYS A 205 -1.50 2.49 -14.82
N ILE A 206 -2.47 2.68 -13.94
CA ILE A 206 -2.25 2.81 -12.50
C ILE A 206 -2.22 1.41 -11.88
N PRO A 207 -1.06 0.95 -11.39
CA PRO A 207 -0.98 -0.35 -10.75
C PRO A 207 -1.80 -0.35 -9.44
N MET A 208 -2.72 -1.31 -9.33
CA MET A 208 -3.58 -1.50 -8.17
C MET A 208 -3.51 -2.95 -7.65
N LEU A 209 -3.20 -3.13 -6.36
CA LEU A 209 -3.23 -4.42 -5.68
C LEU A 209 -4.18 -4.35 -4.48
N GLU A 210 -5.39 -4.86 -4.65
CA GLU A 210 -6.42 -4.86 -3.61
C GLU A 210 -6.36 -6.16 -2.80
N PHE A 211 -6.61 -6.08 -1.49
CA PHE A 211 -6.81 -7.23 -0.61
C PHE A 211 -8.14 -7.10 0.13
N HIS A 212 -8.97 -8.14 0.09
CA HIS A 212 -10.25 -8.13 0.81
C HIS A 212 -10.68 -9.50 1.31
N GLY A 213 -11.32 -9.51 2.47
CA GLY A 213 -11.86 -10.70 3.13
C GLY A 213 -13.33 -10.96 2.80
N GLY A 214 -13.67 -12.23 2.55
CA GLY A 214 -15.06 -12.66 2.32
C GLY A 214 -15.95 -12.57 3.56
N ASN A 215 -15.35 -12.65 4.76
CA ASN A 215 -16.04 -12.50 6.04
C ASN A 215 -15.96 -11.07 6.60
N ASP A 216 -15.47 -10.10 5.83
CA ASP A 216 -15.43 -8.70 6.25
C ASP A 216 -16.86 -8.19 6.53
N SER A 217 -17.16 -8.04 7.82
CA SER A 217 -18.47 -7.58 8.31
C SER A 217 -18.55 -6.07 8.48
N THR A 218 -17.44 -5.35 8.26
CA THR A 218 -17.37 -3.89 8.34
C THR A 218 -17.56 -3.30 6.95
N ILE A 219 -16.69 -3.64 6.01
CA ILE A 219 -16.76 -3.27 4.60
C ILE A 219 -17.04 -4.55 3.83
N HIS A 220 -18.32 -4.81 3.56
CA HIS A 220 -18.73 -6.09 2.98
C HIS A 220 -18.15 -6.29 1.58
N TYR A 221 -17.68 -7.51 1.29
CA TYR A 221 -17.13 -7.86 -0.02
C TYR A 221 -18.12 -7.60 -1.18
N GLU A 222 -19.40 -7.90 -0.94
CA GLU A 222 -20.50 -7.65 -1.88
C GLU A 222 -21.00 -6.19 -1.88
N GLY A 223 -20.36 -5.33 -1.09
CA GLY A 223 -20.71 -3.92 -0.94
C GLY A 223 -21.89 -3.67 -0.02
N GLN A 224 -22.19 -2.39 0.22
CA GLN A 224 -23.21 -1.96 1.17
C GLN A 224 -24.03 -0.81 0.59
N ALA A 225 -25.35 -0.95 0.62
CA ALA A 225 -26.26 0.04 0.04
C ALA A 225 -26.29 1.37 0.81
N ASN A 226 -26.01 1.33 2.11
CA ASN A 226 -26.04 2.52 2.96
C ASN A 226 -25.11 2.34 4.15
N ARG A 227 -23.90 2.88 4.03
CA ARG A 227 -22.96 3.04 5.13
C ARG A 227 -22.75 4.53 5.36
N SER A 228 -23.21 5.03 6.51
CA SER A 228 -23.13 6.46 6.86
C SER A 228 -23.79 7.40 5.84
N GLY A 229 -24.84 6.96 5.14
CA GLY A 229 -25.51 7.74 4.09
C GLY A 229 -24.94 7.53 2.68
N GLU A 230 -23.81 6.81 2.55
CA GLU A 230 -23.10 6.65 1.29
C GLU A 230 -23.10 5.20 0.80
N CYS A 231 -22.77 5.04 -0.48
CA CYS A 231 -22.70 3.76 -1.17
C CYS A 231 -21.29 3.16 -1.03
N ILE A 232 -21.21 1.86 -0.71
CA ILE A 232 -19.97 1.09 -0.82
C ILE A 232 -20.12 0.14 -2.00
N PRO A 233 -19.31 0.26 -3.06
CA PRO A 233 -19.33 -0.67 -4.18
C PRO A 233 -18.92 -2.07 -3.70
N SER A 234 -19.43 -3.11 -4.36
CA SER A 234 -18.84 -4.44 -4.20
C SER A 234 -17.38 -4.41 -4.65
N ILE A 235 -16.51 -5.11 -3.95
CA ILE A 235 -15.08 -5.16 -4.28
C ILE A 235 -14.85 -5.71 -5.70
N PRO A 236 -15.56 -6.78 -6.16
CA PRO A 236 -15.49 -7.20 -7.56
C PRO A 236 -15.87 -6.10 -8.56
N HIS A 237 -16.83 -5.22 -8.22
CA HIS A 237 -17.16 -4.08 -9.09
C HIS A 237 -16.03 -3.04 -9.09
N TRP A 238 -15.55 -2.64 -7.91
CA TRP A 238 -14.47 -1.67 -7.78
C TRP A 238 -13.18 -2.09 -8.53
N VAL A 239 -12.75 -3.34 -8.40
CA VAL A 239 -11.58 -3.88 -9.09
C VAL A 239 -11.77 -3.88 -10.60
N ARG A 240 -12.95 -4.30 -11.08
CA ARG A 240 -13.28 -4.30 -12.52
C ARG A 240 -13.30 -2.91 -13.10
N GLU A 241 -13.78 -1.91 -12.37
CA GLU A 241 -13.73 -0.51 -12.81
C GLU A 241 -12.30 -0.01 -12.99
N TRP A 242 -11.35 -0.41 -12.13
CA TRP A 242 -9.92 -0.15 -12.36
C TRP A 242 -9.38 -0.84 -13.60
N ALA A 243 -9.69 -2.12 -13.80
CA ALA A 243 -9.28 -2.86 -14.99
C ALA A 243 -9.84 -2.22 -16.29
N LEU A 244 -11.10 -1.78 -16.29
CA LEU A 244 -11.71 -1.09 -17.42
C LEU A 244 -11.11 0.29 -17.65
N ARG A 245 -10.84 1.05 -16.59
CA ARG A 245 -10.24 2.39 -16.67
C ARG A 245 -8.88 2.36 -17.35
N ASP A 246 -8.08 1.33 -17.06
CA ASP A 246 -6.78 1.11 -17.69
C ASP A 246 -6.84 0.23 -18.95
N LYS A 247 -8.04 -0.03 -19.49
CA LYS A 247 -8.28 -0.74 -20.75
C LYS A 247 -7.75 -2.18 -20.78
N LEU A 248 -7.64 -2.82 -19.62
CA LEU A 248 -7.19 -4.20 -19.46
C LEU A 248 -8.26 -5.23 -19.86
N GLY A 249 -9.52 -4.81 -19.91
CA GLY A 249 -10.67 -5.70 -20.06
C GLY A 249 -11.06 -6.38 -18.75
N LEU A 250 -12.01 -7.31 -18.82
CA LEU A 250 -12.58 -8.00 -17.64
C LEU A 250 -12.13 -9.46 -17.49
N GLU A 251 -11.46 -10.00 -18.51
CA GLU A 251 -10.82 -11.30 -18.40
C GLU A 251 -9.66 -11.21 -17.41
N ASN A 252 -9.59 -12.16 -16.50
CA ASN A 252 -8.50 -12.29 -15.53
C ASN A 252 -7.96 -13.71 -15.51
N VAL A 253 -6.71 -13.84 -15.07
CA VAL A 253 -6.11 -15.12 -14.70
C VAL A 253 -6.21 -15.26 -13.18
N THR A 254 -6.97 -16.26 -12.73
CA THR A 254 -7.07 -16.60 -11.30
C THR A 254 -5.97 -17.56 -10.91
N THR A 255 -5.18 -17.23 -9.89
CA THR A 255 -4.17 -18.11 -9.30
C THR A 255 -4.50 -18.40 -7.84
N VAL A 256 -4.13 -19.59 -7.37
CA VAL A 256 -4.29 -20.00 -5.98
C VAL A 256 -3.07 -19.53 -5.19
N LEU A 257 -3.29 -18.76 -4.12
CA LEU A 257 -2.22 -18.38 -3.19
C LEU A 257 -2.17 -19.35 -2.00
N THR A 258 -3.33 -19.65 -1.42
CA THR A 258 -3.51 -20.64 -0.35
C THR A 258 -4.81 -21.42 -0.58
N ASN A 259 -5.17 -22.36 0.30
CA ASN A 259 -6.43 -23.11 0.18
C ASN A 259 -7.69 -22.21 0.25
N ASP A 260 -7.58 -21.06 0.91
CA ASP A 260 -8.68 -20.12 1.14
C ASP A 260 -8.50 -18.79 0.40
N THR A 261 -7.35 -18.59 -0.24
CA THR A 261 -6.98 -17.34 -0.91
C THR A 261 -6.69 -17.52 -2.39
N VAL A 262 -7.28 -16.67 -3.21
CA VAL A 262 -7.03 -16.58 -4.65
C VAL A 262 -6.61 -15.17 -5.06
N ILE A 263 -5.86 -15.07 -6.14
CA ILE A 263 -5.46 -13.81 -6.76
C ILE A 263 -6.07 -13.73 -8.15
N TYR A 264 -6.87 -12.69 -8.41
CA TYR A 264 -7.35 -12.36 -9.74
C TYR A 264 -6.39 -11.36 -10.38
N ASN A 265 -5.82 -11.72 -11.53
CA ASN A 265 -4.85 -10.88 -12.25
C ASN A 265 -5.48 -10.37 -13.55
N TYR A 266 -5.64 -9.06 -13.68
CA TYR A 266 -6.17 -8.41 -14.88
C TYR A 266 -5.03 -7.84 -15.73
N GLY A 267 -5.24 -7.81 -17.05
CA GLY A 267 -4.24 -7.38 -18.03
C GLY A 267 -3.49 -8.54 -18.69
N LYS A 268 -2.76 -8.26 -19.78
CA LYS A 268 -2.04 -9.24 -20.60
C LYS A 268 -0.72 -8.64 -21.10
N GLY A 269 0.24 -9.49 -21.46
CA GLY A 269 1.54 -9.04 -21.99
C GLY A 269 2.27 -8.16 -20.98
N ASP A 270 2.74 -6.99 -21.42
CA ASP A 270 3.47 -6.05 -20.55
C ASP A 270 2.60 -5.42 -19.44
N GLU A 271 1.28 -5.59 -19.51
CA GLU A 271 0.31 -5.11 -18.51
C GLU A 271 -0.27 -6.27 -17.67
N GLU A 272 0.29 -7.48 -17.78
CA GLU A 272 -0.17 -8.63 -17.00
C GLU A 272 -0.11 -8.36 -15.49
N GLY A 273 -1.27 -8.43 -14.84
CA GLY A 273 -1.38 -8.20 -13.42
C GLY A 273 -1.19 -6.74 -13.01
N LEU A 274 -1.45 -5.78 -13.91
CA LEU A 274 -1.45 -4.35 -13.56
C LEU A 274 -2.53 -4.02 -12.52
N VAL A 275 -3.68 -4.70 -12.59
CA VAL A 275 -4.71 -4.68 -11.54
C VAL A 275 -4.84 -6.09 -10.96
N LYS A 276 -4.73 -6.20 -9.64
CA LYS A 276 -4.82 -7.45 -8.90
C LYS A 276 -5.81 -7.34 -7.75
N HIS A 277 -6.49 -8.45 -7.49
CA HIS A 277 -7.36 -8.62 -6.35
C HIS A 277 -6.99 -9.89 -5.59
N VAL A 278 -6.63 -9.77 -4.32
CA VAL A 278 -6.36 -10.88 -3.41
C VAL A 278 -7.59 -11.09 -2.55
N PHE A 279 -8.32 -12.16 -2.84
CA PHE A 279 -9.52 -12.55 -2.10
C PHE A 279 -9.21 -13.70 -1.17
N ASP A 280 -9.50 -13.54 0.13
CA ASP A 280 -9.52 -14.65 1.08
C ASP A 280 -10.94 -14.85 1.60
N ARG A 281 -11.50 -16.05 1.41
CA ARG A 281 -12.91 -16.31 1.77
C ARG A 281 -13.20 -16.27 3.27
N ASN A 282 -12.19 -16.44 4.13
CA ASN A 282 -12.37 -16.57 5.57
C ASN A 282 -11.94 -15.34 6.35
N LEU A 283 -11.07 -14.50 5.77
CA LEU A 283 -10.57 -13.26 6.38
C LEU A 283 -11.72 -12.28 6.68
N GLY A 284 -11.66 -11.64 7.86
CA GLY A 284 -12.52 -10.54 8.25
C GLY A 284 -12.07 -9.17 7.75
N HIS A 285 -12.27 -8.14 8.58
CA HIS A 285 -11.90 -6.76 8.31
C HIS A 285 -10.46 -6.46 8.80
N ASP A 286 -9.49 -7.24 8.32
CA ASP A 286 -8.18 -7.37 8.94
C ASP A 286 -7.05 -7.06 7.98
N TRP A 287 -5.96 -6.48 8.48
CA TRP A 287 -4.68 -6.54 7.80
C TRP A 287 -4.16 -8.01 7.82
N PRO A 288 -4.05 -8.71 6.68
CA PRO A 288 -3.68 -10.12 6.67
C PRO A 288 -2.26 -10.35 7.21
N SER A 289 -2.13 -11.19 8.23
CA SER A 289 -0.86 -11.55 8.85
C SER A 289 -0.86 -13.01 9.29
N THR A 290 0.25 -13.72 9.03
CA THR A 290 0.47 -15.11 9.48
C THR A 290 0.83 -15.22 10.96
N VAL A 291 0.88 -14.09 11.66
CA VAL A 291 0.95 -13.99 13.12
C VAL A 291 -0.13 -13.03 13.61
N LEU A 292 -0.52 -13.12 14.87
CA LEU A 292 -1.53 -12.22 15.42
C LEU A 292 -1.06 -10.76 15.36
N ASN A 293 -1.98 -9.87 14.98
CA ASN A 293 -1.87 -8.42 15.04
C ASN A 293 -3.12 -7.84 15.72
N ASP A 294 -3.16 -6.52 15.87
CA ASP A 294 -4.23 -5.83 16.61
C ASP A 294 -5.63 -6.03 15.98
N ASP A 295 -5.70 -6.14 14.65
CA ASP A 295 -6.95 -6.41 13.92
C ASP A 295 -7.47 -7.82 14.27
N LEU A 296 -6.64 -8.86 14.05
CA LEU A 296 -7.02 -10.25 14.29
C LEU A 296 -7.43 -10.50 15.74
N ILE A 297 -6.67 -9.94 16.69
CA ILE A 297 -7.00 -10.02 18.12
C ILE A 297 -8.33 -9.31 18.41
N GLY A 298 -8.52 -8.12 17.85
CA GLY A 298 -9.72 -7.30 18.04
C GLY A 298 -10.99 -7.96 17.53
N HIS A 299 -10.90 -8.75 16.46
CA HIS A 299 -12.03 -9.48 15.87
C HIS A 299 -12.19 -10.90 16.40
N GLY A 300 -11.25 -11.40 17.23
CA GLY A 300 -11.26 -12.77 17.73
C GLY A 300 -10.90 -13.81 16.66
N GLU A 301 -10.12 -13.39 15.66
CA GLU A 301 -9.67 -14.21 14.54
C GLU A 301 -8.29 -14.83 14.82
N GLY A 302 -8.02 -15.97 14.19
CA GLY A 302 -6.69 -16.57 14.17
C GLY A 302 -5.78 -15.94 13.12
N PRO A 303 -4.49 -16.29 13.08
CA PRO A 303 -3.60 -15.86 12.00
C PRO A 303 -4.18 -16.15 10.61
N ALA A 304 -4.05 -15.18 9.71
CA ALA A 304 -4.46 -15.32 8.32
C ALA A 304 -3.60 -16.34 7.59
N SER A 305 -4.10 -16.84 6.46
CA SER A 305 -3.41 -17.85 5.64
C SER A 305 -2.18 -17.30 4.90
N PHE A 306 -2.04 -15.97 4.81
CA PHE A 306 -0.93 -15.26 4.20
C PHE A 306 -0.62 -13.95 4.93
N ASN A 307 0.53 -13.34 4.63
CA ASN A 307 0.93 -12.03 5.13
C ASN A 307 0.94 -11.03 3.98
N ALA A 308 0.15 -9.96 4.09
CA ALA A 308 0.02 -8.95 3.03
C ALA A 308 1.28 -8.09 2.88
N THR A 309 1.98 -7.78 3.99
CA THR A 309 3.13 -6.87 4.02
C THR A 309 4.25 -7.23 3.03
N PRO A 310 4.79 -8.46 3.00
CA PRO A 310 5.82 -8.82 2.01
C PRO A 310 5.29 -8.83 0.57
N ILE A 311 4.00 -9.14 0.36
CA ILE A 311 3.38 -9.12 -0.98
C ILE A 311 3.29 -7.67 -1.49
N ILE A 312 2.90 -6.73 -0.62
CA ILE A 312 2.83 -5.30 -0.92
C ILE A 312 4.23 -4.74 -1.24
N LEU A 313 5.27 -5.14 -0.50
CA LEU A 313 6.65 -4.68 -0.76
C LEU A 313 7.21 -5.22 -2.09
N ASP A 314 6.92 -6.47 -2.45
CA ASP A 314 7.26 -7.03 -3.77
C ASP A 314 6.51 -6.30 -4.89
N TRP A 315 5.22 -6.04 -4.68
CA TRP A 315 4.39 -5.27 -5.60
C TRP A 315 4.96 -3.88 -5.87
N PHE A 316 5.30 -3.14 -4.83
CA PHE A 316 5.87 -1.80 -4.94
C PHE A 316 7.20 -1.81 -5.70
N GLN A 317 8.13 -2.71 -5.37
CA GLN A 317 9.43 -2.77 -6.05
C GLN A 317 9.33 -3.06 -7.56
N LYS A 318 8.26 -3.72 -8.02
CA LYS A 318 8.02 -4.00 -9.43
C LYS A 318 7.45 -2.81 -10.21
N HIS A 319 6.90 -1.81 -9.53
CA HIS A 319 6.18 -0.71 -10.16
C HIS A 319 6.87 0.62 -9.91
N ILE A 320 7.35 1.23 -10.99
CA ILE A 320 7.97 2.56 -10.98
C ILE A 320 7.17 3.48 -11.90
N LEU A 321 7.16 4.78 -11.60
CA LEU A 321 6.63 5.75 -12.55
C LEU A 321 7.44 5.73 -13.86
N PRO A 322 6.78 5.93 -15.02
CA PRO A 322 7.43 5.94 -16.33
C PRO A 322 8.54 6.98 -16.48
#